data_AF-A0A1F9WTL8-F1
#
_entry.id   AF-A0A1F9WTL8-F1
#
_cell.length_a   1.000
_cell.length_b   1.000
_cell.length_c   1.000
_cell.angle_alpha   90.00
_cell.angle_beta   90.00
_cell.angle_gamma   90.00
#
_symmetry.space_group_name_H-M   'P 1'
#
loop_
_entity.id
_entity.type
_entity.pdbx_description
1 polymer ?
#
loop_
_entity_poly.entity_id
_entity_poly.type
_entity_poly.pdbx_seq_one_letter_code
_entity_poly.pdbx_strand_id
1 'polypeptide(L)'
;MWAKHGKNPTGVVTTSINKLLNHLFNNQVIKMRYGSTAKKWLDEKLRIMIGVPLVFESAYKNKDGSFRSKESFTLLKKVEMFDRKLSKINKKDEYAGHSQFVIHPVIIDSILQKNIKPVRLDVILSLKMEISVILYRWLDLVIADKYEVENTLKKLKEELAFGPERYDSFVATIREACEELEGKDFTTGRIVYCKVEKTVDGSDWKIVVRKGKQLELFEEPKVVKQLETDGEFEAFLTKWELLNDPLKSIIKSKAEKIAREKFPTLHSDLSVNLEIVEIMKQREAKPTKELPSDQVQTTQASE
;
A
#
# COMPACT_ATOMS: atom_id res chain seq x y z
N MET A 1 -10.08 -6.75 10.84
CA MET A 1 -10.68 -5.49 10.33
C MET A 1 -12.20 -5.57 10.26
N TRP A 2 -12.83 -6.46 9.48
CA TRP A 2 -14.30 -6.50 9.38
C TRP A 2 -15.03 -6.79 10.70
N ALA A 3 -14.55 -7.78 11.47
CA ALA A 3 -15.08 -8.07 12.80
C ALA A 3 -14.92 -6.91 13.80
N LYS A 4 -13.91 -6.04 13.62
CA LYS A 4 -13.69 -4.85 14.47
C LYS A 4 -14.61 -3.67 14.10
N HIS A 5 -15.21 -3.66 12.90
CA HIS A 5 -16.03 -2.55 12.41
C HIS A 5 -17.52 -2.90 12.26
N GLY A 6 -17.96 -4.08 12.73
CA GLY A 6 -19.39 -4.44 12.81
C GLY A 6 -20.14 -4.52 11.48
N LYS A 7 -19.45 -4.49 10.34
CA LYS A 7 -20.06 -4.55 9.01
C LYS A 7 -20.01 -5.98 8.48
N ASN A 8 -21.15 -6.47 8.00
CA ASN A 8 -21.27 -7.71 7.23
C ASN A 8 -20.20 -7.71 6.12
N PRO A 9 -19.38 -8.77 5.97
CA PRO A 9 -18.35 -8.83 4.94
C PRO A 9 -19.01 -9.03 3.56
N THR A 10 -19.66 -8.00 3.05
CA THR A 10 -20.31 -8.01 1.73
C THR A 10 -19.30 -7.87 0.59
N GLY A 11 -18.01 -7.75 0.91
CA GLY A 11 -16.95 -7.47 -0.05
C GLY A 11 -17.00 -6.05 -0.64
N VAL A 12 -17.94 -5.21 -0.20
CA VAL A 12 -18.08 -3.82 -0.67
C VAL A 12 -17.01 -2.95 -0.02
N VAL A 13 -16.19 -2.33 -0.85
CA VAL A 13 -15.21 -1.32 -0.45
C VAL A 13 -15.62 0.01 -1.08
N THR A 14 -15.66 1.07 -0.29
CA THR A 14 -15.96 2.43 -0.75
C THR A 14 -14.92 3.38 -0.18
N THR A 15 -14.25 4.13 -1.05
CA THR A 15 -13.16 5.04 -0.67
C THR A 15 -13.11 6.23 -1.62
N SER A 16 -12.50 7.34 -1.19
CA SER A 16 -12.10 8.39 -2.12
C SER A 16 -10.95 7.90 -3.00
N ILE A 17 -10.93 8.37 -4.25
CA ILE A 17 -9.85 8.03 -5.19
C ILE A 17 -8.51 8.54 -4.64
N ASN A 18 -8.49 9.74 -4.05
CA ASN A 18 -7.29 10.33 -3.46
C ASN A 18 -6.70 9.45 -2.36
N LYS A 19 -7.53 8.95 -1.44
CA LYS A 19 -7.06 8.11 -0.34
C LYS A 19 -6.45 6.80 -0.84
N LEU A 20 -7.11 6.16 -1.80
CA LEU A 20 -6.63 4.93 -2.41
C LEU A 20 -5.29 5.16 -3.11
N LEU A 21 -5.20 6.21 -3.93
CA LEU A 21 -3.97 6.55 -4.65
C LEU A 21 -2.85 6.93 -3.69
N ASN A 22 -3.12 7.71 -2.63
CA ASN A 22 -2.11 8.06 -1.64
C ASN A 22 -1.56 6.81 -0.92
N HIS A 23 -2.39 5.82 -0.59
CA HIS A 23 -1.92 4.57 -0.01
C HIS A 23 -1.03 3.76 -0.97
N LEU A 24 -1.33 3.82 -2.27
CA LEU A 24 -0.53 3.14 -3.30
C LEU A 24 0.77 3.92 -3.63
N PHE A 25 0.73 5.25 -3.58
CA PHE A 25 1.80 6.14 -4.04
C PHE A 25 2.81 6.47 -2.94
N ASN A 26 2.36 6.62 -1.68
CA ASN A 26 3.26 6.90 -0.55
C ASN A 26 4.19 5.72 -0.22
N ASN A 27 3.84 4.50 -0.64
CA ASN A 27 4.69 3.32 -0.53
C ASN A 27 5.71 3.19 -1.69
N GLN A 28 5.99 4.29 -2.40
CA GLN A 28 7.02 4.45 -3.43
C GLN A 28 6.90 3.61 -4.72
N VAL A 29 5.86 2.78 -4.87
CA VAL A 29 5.69 1.91 -6.05
C VAL A 29 5.33 2.69 -7.31
N ILE A 30 4.54 3.77 -7.17
CA ILE A 30 4.05 4.54 -8.30
C ILE A 30 4.31 6.03 -8.01
N LYS A 31 5.27 6.61 -8.73
CA LYS A 31 5.58 8.04 -8.69
C LYS A 31 4.63 8.82 -9.60
N MET A 32 3.33 8.81 -9.29
CA MET A 32 2.34 9.59 -10.02
C MET A 32 1.73 10.67 -9.12
N ARG A 33 1.64 11.89 -9.63
CA ARG A 33 0.86 12.95 -8.97
C ARG A 33 -0.63 12.68 -9.18
N TYR A 34 -1.43 13.00 -8.18
CA TYR A 34 -2.87 12.97 -8.31
C TYR A 34 -3.32 13.87 -9.49
N GLY A 35 -4.22 13.35 -10.33
CA GLY A 35 -4.69 14.02 -11.54
C GLY A 35 -5.37 13.06 -12.52
N SER A 36 -5.66 13.56 -13.72
CA SER A 36 -6.36 12.80 -14.77
C SER A 36 -5.65 11.51 -15.15
N THR A 37 -4.31 11.52 -15.22
CA THR A 37 -3.50 10.33 -15.54
C THR A 37 -3.61 9.26 -14.46
N ALA A 38 -3.57 9.64 -13.18
CA ALA A 38 -3.70 8.68 -12.07
C ALA A 38 -5.12 8.07 -12.02
N LYS A 39 -6.16 8.87 -12.30
CA LYS A 39 -7.54 8.39 -12.41
C LYS A 39 -7.71 7.39 -13.57
N LYS A 40 -7.15 7.71 -14.75
CA LYS A 40 -7.16 6.80 -15.91
C LYS A 40 -6.42 5.49 -15.62
N TRP A 41 -5.24 5.57 -15.00
CA TRP A 41 -4.47 4.41 -14.59
C TRP A 41 -5.27 3.52 -13.63
N LEU A 42 -5.92 4.12 -12.62
CA LEU A 42 -6.75 3.38 -11.67
C LEU A 42 -7.95 2.72 -12.35
N ASP A 43 -8.64 3.44 -13.23
CA ASP A 43 -9.76 2.89 -14.02
C ASP A 43 -9.30 1.68 -14.85
N GLU A 44 -8.16 1.79 -15.54
CA GLU A 44 -7.57 0.69 -16.30
C GLU A 44 -7.28 -0.53 -15.41
N LYS A 45 -6.66 -0.34 -14.24
CA LYS A 45 -6.38 -1.45 -13.31
C LYS A 45 -7.65 -2.07 -12.75
N LEU A 46 -8.66 -1.28 -12.42
CA LEU A 46 -9.96 -1.79 -11.98
C LEU A 46 -10.67 -2.58 -13.08
N ARG A 47 -10.58 -2.13 -14.34
CA ARG A 47 -11.10 -2.86 -15.51
C ARG A 47 -10.42 -4.21 -15.71
N ILE A 48 -9.10 -4.27 -15.54
CA ILE A 48 -8.36 -5.54 -15.60
C ILE A 48 -8.87 -6.49 -14.50
N MET A 49 -9.04 -6.00 -13.27
CA MET A 49 -9.49 -6.84 -12.14
C MET A 49 -10.92 -7.37 -12.25
N ILE A 50 -11.80 -6.71 -13.02
CA ILE A 50 -13.15 -7.22 -13.34
C ILE A 50 -13.19 -8.03 -14.65
N GLY A 51 -12.15 -7.92 -15.50
CA GLY A 51 -12.09 -8.59 -16.79
C GLY A 51 -11.32 -9.91 -16.80
N VAL A 52 -10.31 -10.08 -15.95
CA VAL A 52 -9.45 -11.27 -15.92
C VAL A 52 -10.08 -12.35 -15.03
N PRO A 53 -10.49 -13.51 -15.60
CA PRO A 53 -11.00 -14.62 -14.80
C PRO A 53 -9.88 -15.36 -14.08
N LEU A 54 -10.15 -15.73 -12.85
CA LEU A 54 -9.41 -16.68 -12.03
C LEU A 54 -10.17 -18.00 -12.04
N VAL A 55 -9.44 -19.10 -12.21
CA VAL A 55 -10.03 -20.45 -12.25
C VAL A 55 -9.53 -21.24 -11.06
N PHE A 56 -10.46 -21.81 -10.30
CA PHE A 56 -10.16 -22.88 -9.37
C PHE A 56 -10.26 -24.21 -10.09
N GLU A 57 -9.11 -24.84 -10.36
CA GLU A 57 -9.04 -26.08 -11.13
C GLU A 57 -9.36 -27.34 -10.30
N SER A 58 -9.24 -27.26 -8.97
CA SER A 58 -9.53 -28.38 -8.05
C SER A 58 -9.91 -27.88 -6.65
N ALA A 59 -10.82 -26.91 -6.56
CA ALA A 59 -11.32 -26.46 -5.26
C ALA A 59 -12.24 -27.52 -4.65
N TYR A 60 -11.96 -27.89 -3.40
CA TYR A 60 -12.87 -28.70 -2.61
C TYR A 60 -14.04 -27.83 -2.12
N LYS A 61 -15.27 -28.23 -2.44
CA LYS A 61 -16.47 -27.49 -2.05
C LYS A 61 -16.73 -27.56 -0.53
N ASN A 62 -16.30 -28.66 0.08
CA ASN A 62 -16.47 -28.97 1.49
C ASN A 62 -15.13 -29.43 2.10
N LYS A 63 -14.94 -29.25 3.41
CA LYS A 63 -13.69 -29.60 4.13
C LYS A 63 -13.38 -31.11 4.15
N ASP A 64 -14.40 -31.94 3.95
CA ASP A 64 -14.30 -33.39 3.85
C ASP A 64 -13.70 -33.87 2.51
N GLY A 65 -13.54 -32.96 1.55
CA GLY A 65 -12.95 -33.25 0.24
C GLY A 65 -13.85 -34.05 -0.71
N SER A 66 -15.13 -34.23 -0.38
CA SER A 66 -16.05 -35.11 -1.12
C SER A 66 -16.43 -34.57 -2.50
N PHE A 67 -16.42 -33.26 -2.69
CA PHE A 67 -16.77 -32.60 -3.95
C PHE A 67 -15.65 -31.69 -4.44
N ARG A 68 -15.26 -31.88 -5.71
CA ARG A 68 -14.41 -30.94 -6.45
C ARG A 68 -15.28 -30.10 -7.36
N SER A 69 -15.09 -28.79 -7.33
CA SER A 69 -15.75 -27.85 -8.24
C SER A 69 -14.70 -27.12 -9.08
N LYS A 70 -14.98 -27.02 -10.38
CA LYS A 70 -14.32 -26.06 -11.25
C LYS A 70 -15.16 -24.79 -11.28
N GLU A 71 -14.65 -23.71 -10.70
CA GLU A 71 -15.33 -22.42 -10.66
C GLU A 71 -14.41 -21.36 -11.28
N SER A 72 -15.00 -20.51 -12.12
CA SER A 72 -14.32 -19.37 -12.73
C SER A 72 -14.99 -18.09 -12.25
N PHE A 73 -14.19 -17.15 -11.74
CA PHE A 73 -14.67 -15.89 -11.19
C PHE A 73 -13.61 -14.80 -11.35
N THR A 74 -13.98 -13.54 -11.31
CA THR A 74 -13.04 -12.40 -11.40
C THR A 74 -12.67 -11.90 -10.01
N LEU A 75 -11.59 -11.13 -9.86
CA LEU A 75 -11.21 -10.58 -8.56
C LEU A 75 -12.32 -9.66 -8.00
N LEU A 76 -12.88 -8.82 -8.87
CA LEU A 76 -13.97 -7.90 -8.56
C LEU A 76 -15.25 -8.34 -9.26
N LYS A 77 -16.35 -8.36 -8.52
CA LYS A 77 -17.71 -8.57 -9.02
C LYS A 77 -18.32 -7.31 -9.63
N LYS A 78 -18.00 -6.13 -9.09
CA LYS A 78 -18.49 -4.83 -9.55
C LYS A 78 -17.44 -3.75 -9.30
N VAL A 79 -17.36 -2.78 -10.20
CA VAL A 79 -16.60 -1.54 -10.06
C VAL A 79 -17.51 -0.38 -10.45
N GLU A 80 -17.47 0.69 -9.67
CA GLU A 80 -18.17 1.95 -9.94
C GLU A 80 -17.27 3.11 -9.53
N MET A 81 -17.04 4.06 -10.44
CA MET A 81 -16.38 5.32 -10.15
C MET A 81 -17.40 6.44 -10.32
N PHE A 82 -17.58 7.24 -9.29
CA PHE A 82 -18.60 8.29 -9.26
C PHE A 82 -18.10 9.51 -8.52
N ASP A 83 -18.66 10.67 -8.83
CA ASP A 83 -18.30 11.93 -8.21
C ASP A 83 -19.39 12.32 -7.20
N ARG A 84 -19.01 12.67 -5.96
CA ARG A 84 -19.93 13.07 -4.90
C ARG A 84 -19.81 14.56 -4.64
N LYS A 85 -20.94 15.28 -4.63
CA LYS A 85 -20.98 16.71 -4.32
C LYS A 85 -20.49 16.97 -2.89
N LEU A 86 -19.58 17.92 -2.72
CA LEU A 86 -19.12 18.37 -1.40
C LEU A 86 -20.16 19.34 -0.82
N SER A 87 -20.81 18.94 0.27
CA SER A 87 -22.00 19.63 0.78
C SER A 87 -21.73 20.84 1.69
N LYS A 88 -20.48 21.26 1.90
CA LYS A 88 -20.13 22.19 3.01
C LYS A 88 -19.33 23.45 2.68
N ILE A 89 -19.09 23.79 1.41
CA ILE A 89 -18.38 25.04 1.10
C ILE A 89 -19.18 25.81 0.04
N ASN A 90 -19.40 27.10 0.29
CA ASN A 90 -20.11 28.07 -0.56
C ASN A 90 -19.45 28.32 -1.94
N LYS A 91 -18.71 27.35 -2.48
CA LYS A 91 -18.20 27.35 -3.84
C LYS A 91 -19.09 26.47 -4.69
N LYS A 92 -19.69 27.07 -5.72
CA LYS A 92 -20.47 26.35 -6.72
C LYS A 92 -19.64 25.19 -7.28
N ASP A 93 -20.23 24.00 -7.30
CA ASP A 93 -19.82 22.85 -8.10
C ASP A 93 -18.49 22.14 -7.76
N GLU A 94 -18.14 21.99 -6.48
CA GLU A 94 -17.06 21.07 -6.10
C GLU A 94 -17.57 19.63 -5.90
N TYR A 95 -17.04 18.71 -6.71
CA TYR A 95 -17.26 17.26 -6.61
C TYR A 95 -15.97 16.53 -6.23
N ALA A 96 -16.08 15.54 -5.35
CA ALA A 96 -14.98 14.66 -4.97
C ALA A 96 -15.13 13.28 -5.62
N GLY A 97 -14.07 12.81 -6.29
CA GLY A 97 -14.05 11.50 -6.93
C GLY A 97 -13.99 10.35 -5.93
N HIS A 98 -14.93 9.43 -6.06
CA HIS A 98 -15.06 8.22 -5.24
C HIS A 98 -14.99 6.97 -6.12
N SER A 99 -14.59 5.87 -5.49
CA SER A 99 -14.69 4.54 -6.06
C SER A 99 -15.42 3.61 -5.10
N GLN A 100 -16.27 2.76 -5.67
CA GLN A 100 -16.86 1.62 -5.02
C GLN A 100 -16.52 0.38 -5.83
N PHE A 101 -16.02 -0.65 -5.16
CA PHE A 101 -15.81 -1.95 -5.79
C PHE A 101 -16.25 -3.06 -4.85
N VAL A 102 -16.68 -4.17 -5.46
CA VAL A 102 -17.18 -5.34 -4.75
C VAL A 102 -16.23 -6.49 -5.05
N ILE A 103 -15.52 -6.96 -4.03
CA ILE A 103 -14.68 -8.15 -4.12
C ILE A 103 -15.58 -9.37 -4.31
N HIS A 104 -15.15 -10.33 -5.14
CA HIS A 104 -15.96 -11.52 -5.41
C HIS A 104 -16.24 -12.32 -4.11
N PRO A 105 -17.49 -12.77 -3.87
CA PRO A 105 -17.88 -13.46 -2.63
C PRO A 105 -17.02 -14.67 -2.30
N VAL A 106 -16.62 -15.47 -3.30
CA VAL A 106 -15.73 -16.63 -3.12
C VAL A 106 -14.40 -16.26 -2.44
N ILE A 107 -13.84 -15.09 -2.78
CA ILE A 107 -12.60 -14.59 -2.15
C ILE A 107 -12.88 -14.21 -0.71
N ILE A 108 -14.00 -13.51 -0.46
CA ILE A 108 -14.43 -13.11 0.88
C ILE A 108 -14.60 -14.34 1.77
N ASP A 109 -15.35 -15.33 1.31
CA ASP A 109 -15.57 -16.58 2.03
C ASP A 109 -14.26 -17.30 2.29
N SER A 110 -13.36 -17.34 1.31
CA SER A 110 -12.03 -17.94 1.47
C SER A 110 -11.18 -17.21 2.53
N ILE A 111 -11.24 -15.88 2.61
CA ILE A 111 -10.58 -15.10 3.67
C ILE A 111 -11.21 -15.41 5.03
N LEU A 112 -12.54 -15.39 5.13
CA LEU A 112 -13.28 -15.62 6.38
C LEU A 112 -13.06 -17.03 6.92
N GLN A 113 -12.98 -18.01 6.04
CA GLN A 113 -12.70 -19.41 6.38
C GLN A 113 -11.22 -19.69 6.63
N LYS A 114 -10.33 -18.70 6.48
CA LYS A 114 -8.87 -18.82 6.60
C LYS A 114 -8.25 -19.80 5.59
N ASN A 115 -8.84 -19.90 4.40
CA ASN A 115 -8.32 -20.70 3.29
C ASN A 115 -7.27 -19.96 2.45
N ILE A 116 -6.96 -18.70 2.80
CA ILE A 116 -5.97 -17.88 2.13
C ILE A 116 -4.88 -17.50 3.13
N LYS A 117 -3.62 -17.67 2.73
CA LYS A 117 -2.47 -17.15 3.47
C LYS A 117 -2.29 -15.65 3.15
N PRO A 118 -2.40 -14.74 4.14
CA PRO A 118 -2.09 -13.34 3.93
C PRO A 118 -0.59 -13.17 3.68
N VAL A 119 -0.21 -12.20 2.86
CA VAL A 119 1.19 -11.82 2.60
C VAL A 119 1.47 -10.43 3.16
N ARG A 120 2.74 -10.15 3.48
CA ARG A 120 3.19 -8.83 3.96
C ARG A 120 3.11 -7.78 2.86
N LEU A 121 2.12 -6.88 2.96
CA LEU A 121 1.89 -5.85 1.95
C LEU A 121 3.08 -4.90 1.81
N ASP A 122 3.71 -4.51 2.92
CA ASP A 122 4.91 -3.65 2.93
C ASP A 122 6.06 -4.25 2.12
N VAL A 123 6.27 -5.56 2.23
CA VAL A 123 7.29 -6.27 1.47
C VAL A 123 6.92 -6.28 -0.01
N ILE A 124 5.69 -6.70 -0.36
CA ILE A 124 5.21 -6.73 -1.75
C ILE A 124 5.37 -5.37 -2.44
N LEU A 125 5.01 -4.29 -1.74
CA LEU A 125 5.14 -2.93 -2.28
C LEU A 125 6.61 -2.51 -2.44
N SER A 126 7.53 -3.05 -1.65
CA SER A 126 8.96 -2.75 -1.79
C SER A 126 9.67 -3.46 -2.94
N LEU A 127 9.00 -4.42 -3.60
CA LEU A 127 9.56 -5.20 -4.72
C LEU A 127 9.30 -4.47 -6.05
N LYS A 128 10.33 -4.44 -6.89
CA LYS A 128 10.34 -3.76 -8.20
C LYS A 128 10.00 -4.73 -9.33
N MET A 129 10.44 -5.98 -9.23
CA MET A 129 10.22 -6.97 -10.27
C MET A 129 8.94 -7.76 -10.00
N GLU A 130 8.11 -7.95 -11.03
CA GLU A 130 6.91 -8.78 -10.94
C GLU A 130 7.24 -10.23 -10.57
N ILE A 131 8.35 -10.76 -11.11
CA ILE A 131 8.81 -12.10 -10.77
C ILE A 131 9.24 -12.22 -9.30
N SER A 132 9.78 -11.16 -8.69
CA SER A 132 10.07 -11.14 -7.25
C SER A 132 8.79 -11.24 -6.43
N VAL A 133 7.70 -10.58 -6.84
CA VAL A 133 6.39 -10.67 -6.17
C VAL A 133 5.83 -12.10 -6.24
N ILE A 134 5.90 -12.71 -7.43
CA ILE A 134 5.45 -14.09 -7.65
C ILE A 134 6.29 -15.08 -6.82
N LEU A 135 7.62 -14.96 -6.89
CA LEU A 135 8.56 -15.80 -6.17
C LEU A 135 8.42 -15.64 -4.65
N TYR A 136 8.29 -14.42 -4.16
CA TYR A 136 8.06 -14.14 -2.75
C TYR A 136 6.80 -14.83 -2.23
N ARG A 137 5.69 -14.73 -2.97
CA ARG A 137 4.42 -15.38 -2.59
C ARG A 137 4.57 -16.90 -2.51
N TRP A 138 5.23 -17.50 -3.50
CA TRP A 138 5.50 -18.94 -3.53
C TRP A 138 6.40 -19.34 -2.35
N LEU A 139 7.51 -18.63 -2.12
CA LEU A 139 8.44 -18.89 -1.03
C LEU A 139 7.77 -18.77 0.33
N ASP A 140 7.06 -17.68 0.58
CA ASP A 140 6.39 -17.45 1.86
C ASP A 140 5.44 -18.60 2.17
N LEU A 141 4.74 -19.14 1.17
CA LEU A 141 3.89 -20.32 1.32
C LEU A 141 4.69 -21.58 1.65
N VAL A 142 5.71 -21.90 0.85
CA VAL A 142 6.45 -23.18 0.94
C VAL A 142 7.37 -23.28 2.15
N ILE A 143 7.92 -22.15 2.61
CA ILE A 143 8.88 -22.10 3.73
C ILE A 143 8.19 -21.79 5.07
N ALA A 144 6.86 -21.67 5.10
CA ALA A 144 6.11 -21.23 6.29
C ALA A 144 6.47 -22.04 7.56
N ASP A 145 6.63 -23.36 7.40
CA ASP A 145 6.92 -24.34 8.44
C ASP A 145 8.38 -24.85 8.41
N LYS A 146 9.23 -24.30 7.54
CA LYS A 146 10.61 -24.75 7.32
C LYS A 146 11.62 -23.63 7.53
N TYR A 147 12.89 -24.00 7.71
CA TYR A 147 14.00 -23.04 7.78
C TYR A 147 14.80 -22.98 6.48
N GLU A 148 14.67 -23.98 5.62
CA GLU A 148 15.38 -24.06 4.35
C GLU A 148 14.47 -24.71 3.31
N VAL A 149 14.55 -24.22 2.08
CA VAL A 149 13.91 -24.86 0.93
C VAL A 149 14.89 -24.87 -0.23
N GLU A 150 14.92 -26.01 -0.91
CA GLU A 150 15.58 -26.16 -2.20
C GLU A 150 14.54 -26.61 -3.23
N ASN A 151 14.59 -26.04 -4.44
CA ASN A 151 13.77 -26.51 -5.55
C ASN A 151 14.54 -26.37 -6.86
N THR A 152 14.40 -27.33 -7.77
CA THR A 152 15.01 -27.22 -9.09
C THR A 152 14.30 -26.15 -9.90
N LEU A 153 15.06 -25.40 -10.72
CA LEU A 153 14.49 -24.32 -11.51
C LEU A 153 13.58 -24.84 -12.63
N LYS A 154 13.78 -26.06 -13.15
CA LYS A 154 12.81 -26.71 -14.06
C LYS A 154 11.44 -26.87 -13.40
N LYS A 155 11.41 -27.44 -12.19
CA LYS A 155 10.17 -27.65 -11.45
C LYS A 155 9.54 -26.33 -11.01
N LEU A 156 10.37 -25.37 -10.56
CA LEU A 156 9.90 -24.04 -10.20
C LEU A 156 9.26 -23.33 -11.40
N LYS A 157 9.82 -23.47 -12.61
CA LYS A 157 9.26 -22.86 -13.82
C LYS A 157 7.82 -23.34 -14.09
N GLU A 158 7.58 -24.63 -13.93
CA GLU A 158 6.25 -25.23 -14.06
C GLU A 158 5.29 -24.75 -12.96
N GLU A 159 5.74 -24.75 -11.70
CA GLU A 159 4.93 -24.32 -10.54
C GLU A 159 4.55 -22.84 -10.61
N LEU A 160 5.43 -21.98 -11.12
CA LEU A 160 5.16 -20.56 -11.30
C LEU A 160 4.39 -20.25 -12.60
N ALA A 161 4.08 -21.27 -13.41
CA ALA A 161 3.49 -21.13 -14.73
C ALA A 161 4.22 -20.09 -15.61
N PHE A 162 5.55 -20.05 -15.49
CA PHE A 162 6.36 -19.05 -16.17
C PHE A 162 6.44 -19.39 -17.67
N GLY A 163 6.25 -18.38 -18.52
CA GLY A 163 5.94 -18.54 -19.94
C GLY A 163 7.00 -19.27 -20.80
N PRO A 164 6.84 -19.27 -22.14
CA PRO A 164 7.68 -20.03 -23.07
C PRO A 164 9.12 -19.48 -23.20
N GLU A 165 9.55 -18.59 -22.31
CA GLU A 165 10.89 -18.01 -22.31
C GLU A 165 11.98 -19.09 -22.28
N ARG A 166 13.13 -18.75 -22.88
CA ARG A 166 14.31 -19.63 -22.85
C ARG A 166 14.73 -19.91 -21.42
N TYR A 167 15.15 -21.15 -21.17
CA TYR A 167 15.51 -21.59 -19.82
C TYR A 167 16.62 -20.74 -19.20
N ASP A 168 17.65 -20.39 -19.95
CA ASP A 168 18.76 -19.55 -19.46
C ASP A 168 18.29 -18.13 -19.07
N SER A 169 17.33 -17.57 -19.81
CA SER A 169 16.72 -16.29 -19.48
C SER A 169 15.94 -16.38 -18.17
N PHE A 170 15.17 -17.46 -17.98
CA PHE A 170 14.49 -17.71 -16.71
C PHE A 170 15.46 -17.84 -15.53
N VAL A 171 16.57 -18.56 -15.70
CA VAL A 171 17.61 -18.69 -14.66
C VAL A 171 18.18 -17.32 -14.28
N ALA A 172 18.46 -16.46 -15.26
CA ALA A 172 18.95 -15.10 -15.01
C ALA A 172 17.91 -14.26 -14.25
N THR A 173 16.66 -14.28 -14.68
CA THR A 173 15.55 -13.56 -14.03
C THR A 173 15.35 -14.01 -12.58
N ILE A 174 15.45 -15.32 -12.29
CA ILE A 174 15.34 -15.82 -10.91
C ILE A 174 16.53 -15.39 -10.05
N ARG A 175 17.74 -15.29 -10.61
CA ARG A 175 18.89 -14.75 -9.86
C ARG A 175 18.67 -13.31 -9.42
N GLU A 176 18.23 -12.47 -10.35
CA GLU A 176 17.91 -11.06 -10.03
C GLU A 176 16.80 -10.97 -8.99
N ALA A 177 15.76 -11.80 -9.10
CA ALA A 177 14.71 -11.87 -8.09
C ALA A 177 15.24 -12.31 -6.72
N CYS A 178 16.13 -13.31 -6.66
CA CYS A 178 16.75 -13.76 -5.42
C CYS A 178 17.57 -12.63 -4.74
N GLU A 179 18.29 -11.84 -5.53
CA GLU A 179 19.04 -10.67 -5.02
C GLU A 179 18.10 -9.60 -4.43
N GLU A 180 16.96 -9.35 -5.07
CA GLU A 180 15.96 -8.40 -4.56
C GLU A 180 15.26 -8.89 -3.28
N LEU A 181 15.06 -10.21 -3.17
CA LEU A 181 14.36 -10.84 -2.04
C LEU A 181 15.23 -11.02 -0.81
N GLU A 182 16.54 -11.06 -0.95
CA GLU A 182 17.46 -11.22 0.16
C GLU A 182 17.28 -10.10 1.21
N GLY A 183 17.12 -10.47 2.47
CA GLY A 183 16.84 -9.54 3.56
C GLY A 183 15.39 -9.08 3.69
N LYS A 184 14.46 -9.50 2.80
CA LYS A 184 13.03 -9.22 2.97
C LYS A 184 12.42 -10.13 4.04
N ASP A 185 11.41 -9.64 4.71
CA ASP A 185 10.72 -10.42 5.74
C ASP A 185 9.63 -11.31 5.12
N PHE A 186 9.53 -12.54 5.60
CA PHE A 186 8.36 -13.38 5.41
C PHE A 186 7.28 -13.06 6.45
N THR A 187 6.13 -13.74 6.33
CA THR A 187 5.10 -13.74 7.39
C THR A 187 5.52 -14.49 8.65
N THR A 188 6.54 -15.36 8.56
CA THR A 188 6.99 -16.26 9.64
C THR A 188 8.48 -16.16 9.95
N GLY A 189 9.18 -15.16 9.39
CA GLY A 189 10.64 -15.05 9.51
C GLY A 189 11.22 -14.02 8.56
N ARG A 190 12.51 -14.16 8.24
CA ARG A 190 13.22 -13.28 7.30
C ARG A 190 14.06 -14.09 6.33
N ILE A 191 14.14 -13.64 5.08
CA ILE A 191 15.03 -14.22 4.07
C ILE A 191 16.47 -13.83 4.45
N VAL A 192 17.25 -14.80 4.94
CA VAL A 192 18.67 -14.58 5.29
C VAL A 192 19.62 -15.06 4.21
N TYR A 193 19.13 -15.89 3.30
CA TYR A 193 19.87 -16.37 2.14
C TYR A 193 18.88 -16.66 1.02
N CYS A 194 19.18 -16.21 -0.19
CA CYS A 194 18.41 -16.52 -1.38
C CYS A 194 19.34 -16.50 -2.59
N LYS A 195 19.67 -17.68 -3.14
CA LYS A 195 20.57 -17.80 -4.29
C LYS A 195 20.14 -18.91 -5.24
N VAL A 196 20.65 -18.82 -6.47
CA VAL A 196 20.54 -19.88 -7.47
C VAL A 196 21.89 -20.56 -7.60
N GLU A 197 21.92 -21.87 -7.39
CA GLU A 197 23.11 -22.70 -7.39
C GLU A 197 22.99 -23.81 -8.45
N LYS A 198 24.11 -24.36 -8.93
CA LYS A 198 24.06 -25.57 -9.76
C LYS A 198 23.70 -26.76 -8.89
N THR A 199 22.96 -27.71 -9.45
CA THR A 199 22.75 -29.01 -8.81
C THR A 199 24.07 -29.80 -8.74
N VAL A 200 24.15 -30.75 -7.80
CA VAL A 200 25.38 -31.54 -7.55
C VAL A 200 25.84 -32.31 -8.79
N ASP A 201 24.89 -32.80 -9.58
CA ASP A 201 25.12 -33.50 -10.85
C ASP A 201 25.41 -32.54 -12.03
N GLY A 202 25.29 -31.23 -11.83
CA GLY A 202 25.50 -30.20 -12.85
C GLY A 202 24.44 -30.17 -13.97
N SER A 203 23.39 -30.98 -13.87
CA SER A 203 22.37 -31.12 -14.91
C SER A 203 21.32 -30.01 -14.90
N ASP A 204 21.21 -29.29 -13.79
CA ASP A 204 20.23 -28.24 -13.59
C ASP A 204 20.71 -27.13 -12.63
N TRP A 205 19.87 -26.12 -12.48
CA TRP A 205 19.98 -25.09 -11.44
C TRP A 205 18.92 -25.32 -10.37
N LYS A 206 19.23 -24.95 -9.13
CA LYS A 206 18.30 -24.96 -8.00
C LYS A 206 18.27 -23.60 -7.33
N ILE A 207 17.09 -23.22 -6.83
CA ILE A 207 16.98 -22.14 -5.86
C ILE A 207 17.23 -22.70 -4.46
N VAL A 208 18.00 -21.99 -3.65
CA VAL A 208 18.24 -22.30 -2.23
C VAL A 208 17.85 -21.06 -1.42
N VAL A 209 16.91 -21.23 -0.50
CA VAL A 209 16.44 -20.15 0.37
C VAL A 209 16.47 -20.58 1.82
N ARG A 210 17.01 -19.72 2.68
CA ARG A 210 17.03 -19.92 4.14
C ARG A 210 16.25 -18.83 4.86
N LYS A 211 15.48 -19.25 5.85
CA LYS A 211 14.67 -18.41 6.73
C LYS A 211 15.34 -18.27 8.09
N GLY A 212 15.63 -17.04 8.47
CA GLY A 212 16.03 -16.67 9.82
C GLY A 212 14.86 -16.20 10.67
N LYS A 213 15.18 -15.83 11.92
CA LYS A 213 14.22 -15.13 12.79
C LYS A 213 13.85 -13.79 12.19
N GLN A 214 12.59 -13.41 12.37
CA GLN A 214 12.14 -12.07 12.01
C GLN A 214 12.82 -11.05 12.92
N LEU A 215 13.32 -9.96 12.34
CA LEU A 215 13.81 -8.84 13.15
C LEU A 215 12.60 -8.12 13.75
N GLU A 216 12.69 -7.72 15.01
CA GLU A 216 11.64 -6.93 15.63
C GLU A 216 11.49 -5.63 14.84
N LEU A 217 10.30 -5.40 14.30
CA LEU A 217 9.91 -4.10 13.79
C LEU A 217 10.01 -3.13 14.97
N PHE A 218 10.91 -2.15 14.90
CA PHE A 218 10.87 -1.01 15.82
C PHE A 218 9.45 -0.45 15.80
N GLU A 219 8.75 -0.54 16.93
CA GLU A 219 7.38 -0.04 17.04
C GLU A 219 7.39 1.44 16.64
N GLU A 220 6.68 1.79 15.57
CA GLU A 220 6.34 3.20 15.34
C GLU A 220 5.68 3.72 16.62
N PRO A 221 6.15 4.87 17.17
CA PRO A 221 5.64 5.36 18.44
C PRO A 221 4.11 5.47 18.37
N LYS A 222 3.44 4.96 19.42
CA LYS A 222 1.98 4.79 19.55
C LYS A 222 1.13 6.03 19.17
N VAL A 223 1.75 7.19 19.06
CA VAL A 223 1.18 8.46 18.57
C VAL A 223 0.57 8.33 17.17
N VAL A 224 1.15 7.51 16.27
CA VAL A 224 0.68 7.38 14.86
C VAL A 224 -0.69 6.70 14.76
N LYS A 225 -0.97 5.69 15.61
CA LYS A 225 -2.24 4.93 15.57
C LYS A 225 -3.46 5.71 16.07
N GLN A 226 -3.25 6.74 16.90
CA GLN A 226 -4.35 7.58 17.40
C GLN A 226 -4.86 8.58 16.35
N LEU A 227 -4.05 8.96 15.37
CA LEU A 227 -4.42 9.98 14.38
C LEU A 227 -5.17 9.43 13.16
N GLU A 228 -5.08 8.12 12.87
CA GLU A 228 -5.81 7.50 11.75
C GLU A 228 -7.29 7.22 12.04
N THR A 229 -7.72 7.28 13.30
CA THR A 229 -9.06 6.84 13.72
C THR A 229 -10.09 7.97 13.87
N ASP A 230 -9.64 9.23 13.90
CA ASP A 230 -10.55 10.35 14.11
C ASP A 230 -10.74 11.16 12.82
N GLY A 231 -12.01 11.47 12.50
CA GLY A 231 -12.39 12.34 11.37
C GLY A 231 -11.76 13.74 11.39
N GLU A 232 -11.01 14.07 12.45
CA GLU A 232 -10.14 15.24 12.57
C GLU A 232 -9.05 15.28 11.50
N PHE A 233 -8.47 14.14 11.10
CA PHE A 233 -7.38 14.13 10.12
C PHE A 233 -7.87 14.51 8.71
N GLU A 234 -9.07 14.10 8.32
CA GLU A 234 -9.70 14.47 7.04
C GLU A 234 -10.09 15.97 7.03
N ALA A 235 -10.57 16.50 8.15
CA ALA A 235 -10.80 17.93 8.32
C ALA A 235 -9.49 18.74 8.26
N PHE A 236 -8.40 18.18 8.79
CA PHE A 236 -7.06 18.75 8.73
C PHE A 236 -6.51 18.82 7.29
N LEU A 237 -6.56 17.72 6.54
CA LEU A 237 -6.06 17.70 5.15
C LEU A 237 -6.79 18.73 4.29
N THR A 238 -8.11 18.82 4.47
CA THR A 238 -8.94 19.82 3.78
C THR A 238 -8.51 21.26 4.13
N LYS A 239 -8.20 21.53 5.41
CA LYS A 239 -7.77 22.86 5.87
C LYS A 239 -6.34 23.20 5.46
N TRP A 240 -5.45 22.21 5.45
CA TRP A 240 -4.08 22.35 4.98
C TRP A 240 -4.04 22.70 3.49
N GLU A 241 -4.86 22.04 2.67
CA GLU A 241 -4.95 22.33 1.24
C GLU A 241 -5.46 23.75 0.94
N LEU A 242 -6.29 24.33 1.82
CA LEU A 242 -6.85 25.68 1.71
C LEU A 242 -5.90 26.81 2.13
N LEU A 243 -4.75 26.52 2.74
CA LEU A 243 -3.75 27.54 3.07
C LEU A 243 -3.06 28.09 1.80
N ASN A 244 -2.72 29.38 1.81
CA ASN A 244 -1.91 29.97 0.76
C ASN A 244 -0.46 29.43 0.79
N ASP A 245 0.17 29.36 -0.38
CA ASP A 245 1.50 28.77 -0.53
C ASP A 245 2.61 29.40 0.36
N PRO A 246 2.60 30.72 0.64
CA PRO A 246 3.54 31.32 1.58
C PRO A 246 3.40 30.79 3.02
N LEU A 247 2.16 30.59 3.50
CA LEU A 247 1.95 30.04 4.84
C LEU A 247 2.27 28.54 4.90
N LYS A 248 1.98 27.79 3.83
CA LYS A 248 2.36 26.37 3.75
C LYS A 248 3.87 26.19 3.85
N SER A 249 4.67 27.02 3.17
CA SER A 249 6.13 26.92 3.23
C SER A 249 6.70 27.25 4.61
N ILE A 250 6.14 28.27 5.29
CA ILE A 250 6.54 28.64 6.66
C ILE A 250 6.18 27.53 7.65
N ILE A 251 4.98 26.95 7.55
CA ILE A 251 4.56 25.89 8.47
C ILE A 251 5.36 24.61 8.20
N LYS A 252 5.59 24.26 6.93
CA LYS A 252 6.36 23.08 6.55
C LYS A 252 7.82 23.18 7.01
N SER A 253 8.48 24.32 6.78
CA SER A 253 9.87 24.52 7.23
C SER A 253 9.99 24.47 8.76
N LYS A 254 9.02 25.02 9.50
CA LYS A 254 8.98 24.94 10.96
C LYS A 254 8.74 23.50 11.44
N ALA A 255 7.84 22.77 10.80
CA ALA A 255 7.57 21.37 11.10
C ALA A 255 8.78 20.48 10.80
N GLU A 256 9.47 20.69 9.68
CA GLU A 256 10.70 19.97 9.33
C GLU A 256 11.80 20.17 10.37
N LYS A 257 11.95 21.40 10.89
CA LYS A 257 12.91 21.69 11.95
C LYS A 257 12.57 20.94 13.25
N ILE A 258 11.31 21.01 13.67
CA ILE A 258 10.85 20.35 14.91
C ILE A 258 10.91 18.82 14.77
N ALA A 259 10.55 18.28 13.61
CA ALA A 259 10.61 16.86 13.33
C ALA A 259 12.07 16.35 13.36
N ARG A 260 13.03 17.12 12.84
CA ARG A 260 14.47 16.77 12.93
C ARG A 260 14.99 16.79 14.37
N GLU A 261 14.51 17.71 15.19
CA GLU A 261 14.90 17.80 16.61
C GLU A 261 14.26 16.71 17.48
N LYS A 262 12.98 16.39 17.24
CA LYS A 262 12.24 15.36 17.99
C LYS A 262 12.50 13.93 17.50
N PHE A 263 12.74 13.75 16.21
CA PHE A 263 12.92 12.46 15.56
C PHE A 263 14.22 12.42 14.73
N PRO A 264 15.39 12.52 15.39
CA PRO A 264 16.68 12.66 14.70
C PRO A 264 17.05 11.45 13.82
N THR A 265 16.41 10.31 14.02
CA THR A 265 16.63 9.07 13.25
C THR A 265 15.49 8.72 12.28
N LEU A 266 14.38 9.48 12.29
CA LEU A 266 13.19 9.23 11.47
C LEU A 266 12.98 10.37 10.48
N HIS A 267 13.65 10.32 9.33
CA HIS A 267 13.55 11.34 8.28
C HIS A 267 12.42 11.05 7.28
N SER A 268 11.23 10.70 7.76
CA SER A 268 10.08 10.39 6.89
C SER A 268 9.13 11.59 6.78
N ASP A 269 8.47 11.74 5.62
CA ASP A 269 7.43 12.76 5.39
C ASP A 269 6.30 12.68 6.44
N LEU A 270 6.11 11.52 7.06
CA LEU A 270 5.14 11.30 8.13
C LEU A 270 5.47 12.14 9.38
N SER A 271 6.73 12.18 9.81
CA SER A 271 7.17 12.95 10.98
C SER A 271 6.94 14.45 10.80
N VAL A 272 7.18 14.95 9.59
CA VAL A 272 6.91 16.34 9.21
C VAL A 272 5.42 16.62 9.22
N ASN A 273 4.60 15.74 8.62
CA ASN A 273 3.15 15.90 8.58
C ASN A 273 2.51 15.90 9.98
N LEU A 274 3.03 15.10 10.92
CA LEU A 274 2.58 15.11 12.32
C LEU A 274 2.82 16.45 13.01
N GLU A 275 4.00 17.04 12.82
CA GLU A 275 4.31 18.34 13.40
C GLU A 275 3.55 19.49 12.71
N ILE A 276 3.22 19.37 11.42
CA ILE A 276 2.30 20.30 10.73
C ILE A 276 0.93 20.31 11.41
N VAL A 277 0.36 19.13 11.72
CA VAL A 277 -0.92 19.00 12.42
C VAL A 277 -0.87 19.72 13.77
N GLU A 278 0.18 19.51 14.54
CA GLU A 278 0.34 20.06 15.87
C GLU A 278 0.51 21.59 15.86
N ILE A 279 1.32 22.13 14.94
CA ILE A 279 1.49 23.58 14.75
C ILE A 279 0.17 24.25 14.39
N MET A 280 -0.65 23.61 13.56
CA MET A 280 -1.96 24.14 13.18
C MET A 280 -2.96 24.10 14.32
N LYS A 281 -3.01 23.00 15.08
CA LYS A 281 -3.86 22.90 16.30
C LYS A 281 -3.53 24.01 17.31
N GLN A 282 -2.25 24.28 17.53
CA GLN A 282 -1.80 25.37 18.42
C GLN A 282 -2.16 26.77 17.91
N ARG A 283 -2.22 26.95 16.58
CA ARG A 283 -2.63 28.22 15.96
C ARG A 283 -4.13 28.45 16.08
N GLU A 284 -4.94 27.39 16.08
CA GLU A 284 -6.38 27.47 16.27
C GLU A 284 -6.77 27.67 17.74
N ALA A 285 -5.98 27.12 18.66
CA ALA A 285 -6.17 27.30 20.11
C ALA A 285 -5.74 28.69 20.62
N LYS A 286 -4.98 29.46 19.83
CA LYS A 286 -4.64 30.86 20.14
C LYS A 286 -5.53 31.78 19.30
N PRO A 287 -6.54 32.45 19.90
CA PRO A 287 -7.24 33.50 19.19
C PRO A 287 -6.22 34.57 18.80
N THR A 288 -6.28 34.98 17.53
CA THR A 288 -5.43 35.98 16.90
C THR A 288 -5.24 37.17 17.85
N LYS A 289 -4.03 37.38 18.37
CA LYS A 289 -3.66 38.72 18.84
C LYS A 289 -3.66 39.60 17.60
N GLU A 290 -4.57 40.55 17.58
CA GLU A 290 -4.64 41.63 16.59
C GLU A 290 -3.23 42.17 16.33
N LEU A 291 -2.87 42.28 15.04
CA LEU A 291 -1.71 43.09 14.68
C LEU A 291 -1.97 44.53 15.14
N PRO A 292 -0.95 45.23 15.68
CA PRO A 292 -1.14 46.61 16.10
C PRO A 292 -1.49 47.47 14.89
N SER A 293 -2.71 48.01 14.91
CA SER A 293 -3.06 49.24 14.21
C SER A 293 -2.26 50.37 14.86
N ASP A 294 -1.21 50.82 14.18
CA ASP A 294 -0.72 52.21 14.19
C ASP A 294 0.59 52.28 13.41
N GLN A 295 0.53 52.85 12.20
CA GLN A 295 1.35 54.00 11.78
C GLN A 295 0.69 54.64 10.56
N VAL A 296 -0.18 55.62 10.84
CA VAL A 296 -0.48 56.72 9.91
C VAL A 296 0.59 57.79 10.16
N GLN A 297 1.41 58.07 9.16
CA GLN A 297 1.99 59.40 8.91
C GLN A 297 1.64 59.70 7.45
N THR A 298 0.53 60.37 7.15
CA THR A 298 0.44 61.83 7.00
C THR A 298 1.70 62.47 6.43
N THR A 299 1.71 62.64 5.11
CA THR A 299 2.40 63.77 4.47
C THR A 299 1.54 64.27 3.31
N GLN A 300 0.62 65.18 3.62
CA GLN A 300 0.18 66.21 2.70
C GLN A 300 0.72 67.54 3.23
N ALA A 301 1.58 68.20 2.46
CA ALA A 301 1.67 69.64 2.41
C ALA A 301 2.30 70.02 1.06
N SER A 302 1.43 70.57 0.23
CA SER A 302 1.69 71.38 -0.95
C SER A 302 2.47 72.66 -0.62
N GLU A 303 3.42 73.01 -1.47
CA GLU A 303 3.61 74.35 -2.05
C GLU A 303 3.95 74.19 -3.54
#